data_AF-W7Q1V3-F1
#
_entry.id   AF-W7Q1V3-F1
#
_cell.length_a   1.000
_cell.length_b   1.000
_cell.length_c   1.000
_cell.angle_alpha   90.00
_cell.angle_beta   90.00
_cell.angle_gamma   90.00
#
_symmetry.space_group_name_H-M   'P 1'
#
loop_
_entity.id
_entity.type
_entity.pdbx_description
1 polymer ?
#
loop_
_entity_poly.entity_id
_entity_poly.type
_entity_poly.pdbx_seq_one_letter_code
_entity_poly.pdbx_strand_id
1 'polypeptide(L)' 'MGLYPLLPWSNRISAGGFDWRGQHYPLAGNLAGEPLPIHGDGWQRPGGSSTRGRPSCDSA' A
#
# COMPACT_ATOMS: atom_id res chain seq x y z
N MET A 1 -9.88 16.67 -9.06
CA MET A 1 -8.77 16.34 -8.14
C MET A 1 -9.03 14.98 -7.55
N GLY A 2 -8.14 14.01 -7.72
CA GLY A 2 -8.30 12.64 -7.22
C GLY A 2 -7.54 12.41 -5.92
N LEU A 3 -8.10 11.60 -5.02
CA LEU A 3 -7.41 11.11 -3.83
C LEU A 3 -6.94 9.68 -4.11
N TYR A 4 -5.63 9.46 -4.02
CA TYR A 4 -5.02 8.15 -4.26
C TYR A 4 -4.51 7.58 -2.94
N PRO A 5 -5.07 6.45 -2.46
CA PRO A 5 -4.63 5.85 -1.20
C PRO A 5 -3.24 5.22 -1.37
N LEU A 6 -2.27 5.68 -0.59
CA LEU A 6 -0.87 5.22 -0.63
C LEU A 6 -0.70 4.04 0.34
N LEU A 7 -1.10 2.86 -0.10
CA LEU A 7 -1.10 1.64 0.70
C LEU A 7 -0.29 0.53 0.03
N PRO A 8 0.41 -0.33 0.80
CA PRO A 8 0.49 -0.32 2.27
C PRO A 8 1.55 0.63 2.86
N TRP A 9 2.28 1.39 2.03
CA TRP A 9 3.26 2.37 2.47
C TRP A 9 3.23 3.65 1.63
N SER A 10 3.88 4.70 2.13
CA SER A 10 4.06 5.95 1.42
C SER A 10 5.52 6.15 0.99
N ASN A 11 5.72 6.86 -0.11
CA ASN A 11 7.00 7.22 -0.73
C ASN A 11 7.84 6.01 -1.21
N ARG A 12 9.12 6.24 -1.50
CA ARG A 12 10.06 5.27 -2.07
C ARG A 12 10.72 4.42 -0.99
N ILE A 13 10.93 3.14 -1.29
CA ILE A 13 11.81 2.26 -0.50
C ILE A 13 13.07 2.00 -1.33
N SER A 14 14.23 2.39 -0.77
CA SER A 14 15.54 2.17 -1.37
C SER A 14 16.12 0.80 -0.95
N ALA A 15 17.38 0.52 -1.31
CA ALA A 15 18.08 -0.73 -0.96
C ALA A 15 17.43 -2.03 -1.44
N GLY A 16 16.48 -1.96 -2.39
CA GLY A 16 15.84 -3.13 -2.98
C GLY A 16 14.81 -3.82 -2.09
N GLY A 17 14.47 -3.27 -0.92
CA GLY A 17 13.57 -3.91 0.04
C GLY A 17 13.68 -3.35 1.46
N PHE A 18 13.14 -4.09 2.44
CA PHE A 18 13.27 -3.76 3.86
C PHE A 18 13.48 -5.01 4.71
N ASP A 19 14.12 -4.85 5.86
CA ASP A 19 14.32 -5.93 6.82
C ASP A 19 13.23 -5.92 7.90
N TRP A 20 12.67 -7.08 8.20
CA TRP A 20 11.70 -7.24 9.28
C TRP A 20 11.90 -8.58 9.98
N ARG A 21 12.00 -8.56 11.32
CA ARG A 21 12.20 -9.77 12.15
C ARG A 21 13.37 -10.65 11.68
N GLY A 22 14.48 -10.02 11.31
CA GLY A 22 15.69 -10.72 10.85
C GLY A 22 15.58 -11.35 9.46
N GLN A 23 14.55 -11.01 8.69
CA GLN A 23 14.35 -11.47 7.31
C GLN A 23 14.32 -10.27 6.36
N HIS A 24 14.95 -10.40 5.20
CA HIS A 24 14.92 -9.39 4.16
C HIS A 24 13.71 -9.62 3.23
N TYR A 25 12.92 -8.56 3.01
CA TYR A 25 11.77 -8.57 2.10
C TYR A 25 12.10 -7.72 0.87
N PRO A 26 12.44 -8.35 -0.26
CA PRO A 26 12.76 -7.61 -1.48
C PRO A 26 11.51 -6.98 -2.08
N LEU A 27 11.66 -5.80 -2.66
CA LEU A 27 10.61 -5.07 -3.37
C LEU A 27 11.08 -4.74 -4.79
N ALA A 28 10.35 -5.23 -5.78
CA ALA A 28 10.55 -4.88 -7.18
C ALA A 28 9.94 -3.50 -7.49
N GLY A 29 10.52 -2.79 -8.47
CA GLY A 29 9.94 -1.56 -8.99
C GLY A 29 8.51 -1.78 -9.49
N ASN A 30 7.59 -0.93 -9.04
CA ASN A 30 6.15 -1.08 -9.26
C ASN A 30 5.54 0.02 -10.15
N LEU A 31 6.37 0.89 -10.72
CA LEU A 31 5.95 1.95 -11.63
C LEU A 31 6.98 2.11 -12.75
N ALA A 32 6.52 2.09 -14.00
CA ALA A 32 7.40 2.24 -15.15
C ALA A 32 8.12 3.60 -15.13
N GLY A 33 9.44 3.58 -15.32
CA GLY A 33 10.29 4.78 -15.27
C GLY A 33 10.77 5.18 -13.88
N GLU A 34 10.23 4.58 -12.80
CA GLU A 34 10.75 4.79 -11.45
C GLU A 34 11.75 3.68 -11.07
N PRO A 35 12.98 4.04 -10.66
CA PRO A 35 13.98 3.05 -10.30
C PRO A 35 13.70 2.37 -8.95
N LEU A 36 12.89 3.01 -8.10
CA LEU A 36 12.56 2.53 -6.76
C LEU A 36 11.05 2.22 -6.64
N PRO A 37 10.68 1.17 -5.90
CA PRO A 37 9.27 0.91 -5.57
C PRO A 37 8.67 2.11 -4.81
N ILE A 38 7.47 2.54 -5.21
CA ILE A 38 6.83 3.78 -4.73
C ILE A 38 5.35 3.56 -4.40
N HIS A 39 4.90 4.07 -3.24
CA HIS A 39 3.48 4.19 -2.86
C HIS A 39 2.65 2.90 -2.79
N GLY A 40 3.28 1.72 -2.77
CA GLY A 40 2.55 0.46 -2.84
C GLY A 40 1.71 0.30 -4.10
N ASP A 41 0.81 -0.66 -4.08
CA ASP A 41 -0.06 -1.00 -5.20
C ASP A 41 -1.52 -0.62 -4.96
N GLY A 42 -1.87 -0.17 -3.75
CA GLY A 42 -3.24 0.17 -3.37
C GLY A 42 -3.87 1.30 -4.19
N TRP A 43 -3.06 2.22 -4.70
CA TRP A 43 -3.50 3.30 -5.58
C TRP A 43 -3.66 2.88 -7.05
N GLN A 44 -3.02 1.77 -7.46
CA GLN A 44 -3.10 1.24 -8.83
C GLN A 44 -4.27 0.27 -9.01
N ARG A 45 -4.80 -0.27 -7.91
CA ARG A 45 -5.90 -1.23 -7.92
C ARG A 45 -7.26 -0.50 -7.99
N PRO A 46 -8.13 -0.83 -8.97
CA PRO A 46 -9.47 -0.29 -9.02
C PRO A 46 -10.32 -0.96 -7.91
N GLY A 47 -10.64 -0.21 -6.85
CA GLY A 47 -11.46 -0.71 -5.73
C GLY A 47 -10.69 -0.74 -4.41
N GLY A 48 -10.37 0.44 -3.89
CA GLY A 48 -9.77 0.57 -2.56
C GLY A 48 -10.69 -0.04 -1.50
N SER A 49 -10.14 -1.01 -0.76
CA SER A 49 -10.65 -1.56 0.51
C SER A 49 -12.15 -1.93 0.55
N SER A 50 -12.45 -3.23 0.63
CA SER A 50 -13.71 -3.71 1.18
C SER A 50 -13.90 -3.10 2.58
N THR A 51 -14.72 -2.05 2.68
CA THR A 51 -15.19 -1.53 3.95
C THR A 51 -16.13 -2.59 4.52
N ARG A 52 -15.64 -3.43 5.43
CA ARG A 52 -16.52 -4.21 6.29
C ARG A 52 -17.26 -3.17 7.14
N GLY A 53 -18.51 -2.88 6.76
CA GLY A 53 -19.37 -1.95 7.48
C GLY A 53 -19.37 -2.31 8.97
N ARG A 54 -19.22 -1.28 9.82
CA ARG A 54 -19.46 -1.44 11.27
C ARG A 54 -20.85 -2.07 11.43
N PRO A 55 -21.03 -3.18 12.17
CA PRO A 55 -22.38 -3.57 12.57
C PRO A 55 -22.98 -2.40 13.34
N SER A 56 -24.16 -1.94 12.94
CA SER A 56 -24.90 -0.91 13.67
C SER A 56 -25.19 -1.44 15.06
N CYS A 57 -24.77 -0.69 16.07
CA CYS A 57 -25.14 -0.94 17.45
C CYS A 57 -26.50 -0.26 17.69
N ASP A 58 -27.56 -0.85 17.13
CA ASP A 58 -28.92 -0.48 17.50
C ASP A 58 -29.44 -1.54 18.46
N SER A 59 -29.21 -1.28 19.75
CA SER A 59 -29.93 -1.91 20.85
C SER A 59 -30.27 -0.81 21.83
N ALA A 60 -31.50 -0.34 21.75
CA ALA A 60 -32.21 0.41 22.77
C ALA A 60 -33.57 -0.27 22.96
#